data_AF-A0A833TTD8-F1
#
_entry.id   AF-A0A833TTD8-F1
#
_cell.length_a   1.000
_cell.length_b   1.000
_cell.length_c   1.000
_cell.angle_alpha   90.00
_cell.angle_beta   90.00
_cell.angle_gamma   90.00
#
_symmetry.space_group_name_H-M   'P 1'
#
loop_
_entity.id
_entity.type
_entity.pdbx_description
1 polymer ?
#
loop_
_entity_poly.entity_id
_entity_poly.type
_entity_poly.pdbx_seq_one_letter_code
_entity_poly.pdbx_strand_id
1 'polypeptide(L)'
;MPDFYADGEYDLSGFAVGIVKGDSVINGNDIVAGDVLVGLPSSGVHSNGFSLVRKVLARSGFSLKDKLPGEDVSSGEALMAPTVIYVKQLLGLISKGGDKGDCPHHRWWFNLQHTSSVSKRPWSCHP
;
A
#
# COMPACT_ATOMS: atom_id res chain seq x y z
N MET A 1 10.75 -9.65 27.27
CA MET A 1 11.93 -8.94 27.79
C MET A 1 11.44 -7.82 28.68
N PRO A 2 11.23 -8.08 29.99
CA PRO A 2 10.62 -7.13 30.92
C PRO A 2 11.46 -5.85 31.11
N ASP A 3 12.79 -5.96 30.98
CA ASP A 3 13.70 -4.82 31.15
C ASP A 3 13.89 -3.98 29.87
N PHE A 4 13.31 -4.39 28.73
CA PHE A 4 13.56 -3.76 27.42
C PHE A 4 12.32 -3.07 26.83
N TYR A 5 11.13 -3.55 27.17
CA TYR A 5 9.86 -2.96 26.74
C TYR A 5 9.07 -2.51 27.96
N ALA A 6 8.34 -1.39 27.85
CA ALA A 6 7.43 -0.97 28.90
C ALA A 6 6.29 -2.00 29.08
N ASP A 7 5.64 -1.97 30.24
CA ASP A 7 4.51 -2.85 30.52
C ASP A 7 3.41 -2.70 29.45
N GLY A 8 3.05 -3.82 28.82
CA GLY A 8 2.06 -3.88 27.76
C GLY A 8 2.57 -3.55 26.36
N GLU A 9 3.85 -3.19 26.21
CA GLU A 9 4.48 -2.99 24.90
C GLU A 9 5.09 -4.28 24.36
N TYR A 10 4.94 -4.48 23.05
CA TYR A 10 5.51 -5.61 22.34
C TYR A 10 5.93 -5.17 20.94
N ASP A 11 7.04 -5.74 20.45
CA ASP A 11 7.49 -5.57 19.08
C ASP A 11 7.30 -6.89 18.31
N LEU A 12 6.80 -6.78 17.08
CA LEU A 12 6.54 -7.91 16.20
C LEU A 12 7.29 -7.70 14.88
N SER A 13 8.16 -8.65 14.57
CA SER A 13 8.89 -8.69 13.31
C SER A 13 8.62 -10.02 12.61
N GLY A 14 8.52 -9.96 11.29
CA GLY A 14 8.29 -11.12 10.43
C GLY A 14 9.22 -11.09 9.21
N PHE A 15 9.48 -12.27 8.65
CA PHE A 15 10.31 -12.43 7.46
C PHE A 15 9.59 -13.29 6.43
N ALA A 16 9.71 -12.95 5.15
CA ALA A 16 9.10 -13.67 4.05
C ALA A 16 10.10 -13.86 2.90
N VAL A 17 10.00 -14.99 2.19
CA VAL A 17 10.81 -15.33 1.02
C VAL A 17 9.89 -15.64 -0.14
N GLY A 18 10.25 -15.16 -1.33
CA GLY A 18 9.55 -15.45 -2.59
C GLY A 18 10.52 -15.76 -3.72
N ILE A 19 10.01 -16.38 -4.79
CA ILE A 19 10.78 -16.75 -5.98
C ILE A 19 10.06 -16.18 -7.21
N VAL A 20 10.82 -15.69 -8.17
CA VAL A 20 10.34 -15.17 -9.46
C VAL A 20 11.31 -15.59 -10.56
N LYS A 21 10.80 -15.81 -11.78
CA LYS A 21 11.67 -16.01 -12.96
C LYS A 21 12.34 -14.68 -13.32
N GLY A 22 13.60 -14.71 -13.75
CA GLY A 22 14.38 -13.50 -14.00
C GLY A 22 13.78 -12.57 -15.06
N ASP A 23 13.19 -13.14 -16.11
CA ASP A 23 12.51 -12.41 -17.19
C ASP A 23 11.13 -11.85 -16.80
N SER A 24 10.54 -12.39 -15.73
CA SER A 24 9.20 -12.06 -15.25
C SER A 24 9.23 -10.99 -14.13
N VAL A 25 10.40 -10.44 -13.81
CA VAL A 25 10.55 -9.40 -12.80
C VAL A 25 9.91 -8.10 -13.29
N ILE A 26 8.96 -7.58 -12.52
CA ILE A 26 8.34 -6.28 -12.75
C ILE A 26 9.21 -5.21 -12.08
N ASN A 27 9.97 -4.43 -12.87
CA ASN A 27 10.91 -3.42 -12.38
C ASN A 27 10.59 -1.98 -12.83
N GLY A 28 9.54 -1.80 -13.64
CA GLY A 28 9.09 -0.50 -14.12
C GLY A 28 9.87 0.11 -15.29
N ASN A 29 10.88 -0.58 -15.83
CA ASN A 29 11.66 -0.07 -16.98
C ASN A 29 10.82 0.07 -18.26
N ASP A 30 9.75 -0.70 -18.37
CA ASP A 30 8.86 -0.74 -19.54
C ASP A 30 7.70 0.27 -19.43
N ILE A 31 7.64 1.08 -18.37
CA ILE A 31 6.57 2.08 -18.16
C ILE A 31 6.74 3.25 -19.13
N VAL A 32 5.69 3.57 -19.87
CA VAL A 32 5.68 4.67 -20.85
C VAL A 32 4.47 5.59 -20.64
N ALA A 33 4.55 6.80 -21.21
CA ALA A 33 3.41 7.71 -21.23
C ALA A 33 2.21 7.06 -21.95
N GLY A 34 1.02 7.16 -21.36
CA GLY A 34 -0.20 6.49 -21.82
C GLY A 34 -0.53 5.21 -21.07
N ASP A 35 0.40 4.66 -20.27
CA ASP A 35 0.10 3.55 -19.37
C ASP A 35 -0.85 3.98 -18.24
N VAL A 36 -1.67 3.04 -17.77
CA VAL A 36 -2.72 3.30 -16.79
C VAL A 36 -2.27 2.89 -15.40
N LEU A 37 -2.43 3.82 -14.44
CA LEU A 37 -2.19 3.56 -13.03
C LEU A 37 -3.44 2.93 -12.40
N VAL A 38 -3.29 1.75 -11.78
CA VAL A 38 -4.35 1.08 -11.02
C VAL A 38 -4.03 1.13 -9.54
N GLY A 39 -4.95 1.72 -8.76
CA GLY A 39 -4.93 1.67 -7.30
C GLY A 39 -5.81 0.54 -6.78
N LEU A 40 -5.29 -0.22 -5.81
CA LEU A 40 -6.09 -1.18 -5.04
C LEU A 40 -6.57 -0.51 -3.75
N PRO A 41 -7.83 -0.71 -3.34
CA PRO A 41 -8.36 -0.08 -2.14
C PRO A 41 -7.64 -0.59 -0.89
N SER A 42 -7.29 0.33 0.00
CA SER A 42 -6.79 0.08 1.34
C SER A 42 -7.92 -0.24 2.32
N SER A 43 -7.61 -0.94 3.42
CA SER A 43 -8.52 -1.11 4.56
C SER A 43 -8.48 0.06 5.56
N GLY A 44 -7.57 1.02 5.38
CA GLY A 44 -7.36 2.14 6.29
C GLY A 44 -5.92 2.61 6.24
N VAL A 45 -5.35 2.98 7.39
CA VAL A 45 -3.95 3.42 7.52
C VAL A 45 -2.92 2.29 7.36
N HIS A 46 -3.37 1.03 7.32
CA HIS A 46 -2.51 -0.16 7.33
C HIS A 46 -1.56 -0.16 8.54
N SER A 47 -0.33 -0.65 8.42
CA SER A 47 0.67 -0.72 9.48
C SER A 47 1.56 0.53 9.58
N ASN A 48 1.29 1.59 8.81
CA ASN A 48 2.16 2.76 8.70
C ASN A 48 1.49 4.03 9.25
N GLY A 49 2.31 5.03 9.61
CA GLY A 49 1.82 6.37 9.96
C GLY A 49 1.21 6.52 11.36
N PHE A 50 1.21 5.48 12.21
CA PHE A 50 0.63 5.54 13.56
C PHE A 50 1.25 6.61 14.47
N SER A 51 2.52 6.97 14.27
CA SER A 51 3.14 8.10 14.97
C SER A 51 2.43 9.44 14.69
N LEU A 52 1.95 9.65 13.46
CA LEU A 52 1.16 10.82 13.10
C LEU A 52 -0.28 10.68 13.62
N VAL A 53 -0.90 9.52 13.42
CA VAL A 53 -2.26 9.24 13.90
C VAL A 53 -2.40 9.54 15.39
N ARG A 54 -1.48 9.04 16.23
CA ARG A 54 -1.49 9.29 17.68
C ARG A 54 -1.41 10.78 18.02
N LYS A 55 -0.56 11.54 17.29
CA LYS A 55 -0.42 13.00 17.49
C LYS A 55 -1.69 13.74 17.10
N VAL A 56 -2.36 13.33 16.02
CA VAL A 56 -3.62 13.92 15.57
C VAL A 56 -4.74 13.63 16.57
N LEU A 57 -4.90 12.37 17.01
CA LEU A 57 -5.89 11.99 18.01
C LEU A 57 -5.74 12.81 19.30
N ALA A 58 -4.52 12.88 19.84
CA ALA A 58 -4.24 13.64 21.07
C ALA A 58 -4.56 15.14 20.96
N ARG A 59 -4.49 15.73 19.76
CA ARG A 59 -4.81 17.15 19.51
C ARG A 59 -6.28 17.39 19.17
N SER A 60 -6.95 16.39 18.61
CA SER A 60 -8.33 16.48 18.14
C SER A 60 -9.38 16.42 19.25
N GLY A 61 -9.03 15.87 20.41
CA GLY A 61 -9.99 15.54 21.46
C GLY A 61 -10.88 14.33 21.14
N PHE A 62 -10.66 13.67 20.01
CA PHE A 62 -11.37 12.46 19.58
C PHE A 62 -10.84 11.24 20.34
N SER A 63 -11.76 10.46 20.89
CA SER A 63 -11.48 9.21 21.60
C SER A 63 -11.52 8.01 20.65
N LEU A 64 -10.79 6.95 20.99
CA LEU A 64 -10.85 5.66 20.29
C LEU A 64 -12.25 5.01 20.30
N LYS A 65 -13.12 5.46 21.20
CA LYS A 65 -14.50 4.98 21.32
C LYS A 65 -15.50 5.82 20.52
N ASP A 66 -15.09 6.98 20.02
CA ASP A 66 -15.98 7.85 19.26
C ASP A 66 -16.22 7.25 17.88
N LYS A 67 -17.48 7.30 17.43
CA LYS A 67 -17.88 6.84 16.10
C LYS A 67 -17.36 7.79 15.04
N LEU A 68 -16.88 7.24 13.94
CA LEU A 68 -16.49 8.05 12.79
C LEU A 68 -17.71 8.75 12.18
N PRO A 69 -17.57 9.99 11.69
CA PRO A 69 -18.67 10.70 11.05
C PRO A 69 -19.22 9.92 9.86
N GLY A 70 -20.52 9.57 9.90
CA GLY A 70 -21.19 8.85 8.81
C GLY A 70 -21.02 7.33 8.83
N GLU A 71 -20.32 6.77 9.83
CA GLU A 71 -20.16 5.32 9.98
C GLU A 71 -20.54 4.83 11.37
N ASP A 72 -20.99 3.58 11.47
CA ASP A 72 -21.30 2.92 12.75
C ASP A 72 -20.08 2.22 13.37
N VAL A 73 -18.88 2.69 13.02
CA VAL A 73 -17.59 2.12 13.45
C VAL A 73 -16.85 3.15 14.28
N SER A 74 -16.25 2.70 15.39
CA SER A 74 -15.41 3.55 16.23
C SER A 74 -14.06 3.85 15.57
N SER A 75 -13.45 4.97 15.93
CA SER A 75 -12.10 5.29 15.42
C SER A 75 -11.06 4.24 15.81
N GLY A 76 -11.20 3.59 16.97
CA GLY A 76 -10.37 2.46 17.39
C GLY A 76 -10.51 1.26 16.46
N GLU A 77 -11.73 0.86 16.13
CA GLU A 77 -11.99 -0.25 15.20
C GLU A 77 -11.44 0.03 13.80
N ALA A 78 -11.67 1.25 13.29
CA ALA A 78 -11.16 1.65 11.97
C ALA A 78 -9.63 1.68 11.92
N LEU A 79 -8.97 2.13 13.00
CA LEU A 79 -7.51 2.15 13.08
C LEU A 79 -6.89 0.76 13.28
N MET A 80 -7.63 -0.18 13.87
CA MET A 80 -7.20 -1.57 14.04
C MET A 80 -7.53 -2.45 12.83
N ALA A 81 -8.14 -1.90 11.78
CA ALA A 81 -8.42 -2.64 10.55
C ALA A 81 -7.14 -3.32 10.01
N PRO A 82 -7.14 -4.65 9.81
CA PRO A 82 -5.95 -5.38 9.38
C PRO A 82 -5.43 -4.88 8.03
N THR A 83 -4.10 -4.91 7.85
CA THR A 83 -3.47 -4.60 6.55
C THR A 83 -3.92 -5.60 5.49
N VAL A 84 -4.48 -5.12 4.38
CA VAL A 84 -4.82 -5.99 3.23
C VAL A 84 -3.56 -6.54 2.59
N ILE A 85 -3.53 -7.86 2.36
CA ILE A 85 -2.45 -8.57 1.67
C ILE A 85 -2.87 -8.88 0.23
N TYR A 86 -2.30 -8.15 -0.73
CA TYR A 86 -2.74 -8.15 -2.13
C TYR A 86 -2.22 -9.32 -2.99
N VAL A 87 -1.48 -10.27 -2.40
CA VAL A 87 -0.77 -11.34 -3.15
C VAL A 87 -1.70 -12.12 -4.09
N LYS A 88 -2.89 -12.54 -3.63
CA LYS A 88 -3.83 -13.31 -4.47
C LYS A 88 -4.35 -12.51 -5.66
N GLN A 89 -4.65 -11.23 -5.45
CA GLN A 89 -5.15 -10.34 -6.49
C GLN A 89 -4.06 -10.08 -7.53
N LEU A 90 -2.83 -9.79 -7.09
CA LEU A 90 -1.69 -9.59 -7.97
C LEU A 90 -1.34 -10.84 -8.77
N LEU A 91 -1.25 -12.02 -8.13
CA LEU A 91 -0.97 -13.27 -8.84
C LEU A 91 -2.08 -13.61 -9.85
N GLY A 92 -3.34 -13.33 -9.53
CA GLY A 92 -4.46 -13.51 -10.44
C GLY A 92 -4.44 -12.55 -11.64
N LEU A 93 -3.89 -11.34 -11.47
CA LEU A 93 -3.72 -10.37 -12.56
C LEU A 93 -2.52 -10.74 -13.43
N ILE A 94 -1.40 -11.11 -12.81
CA ILE A 94 -0.19 -11.55 -13.50
C ILE A 94 -0.46 -12.82 -14.33
N SER A 95 -1.22 -13.78 -13.80
CA SER A 95 -1.54 -15.01 -14.53
C SER A 95 -2.50 -14.80 -15.71
N LYS A 96 -3.31 -13.74 -15.70
CA LYS A 96 -4.30 -13.43 -16.74
C LYS A 96 -3.79 -12.47 -17.82
N GLY A 97 -2.75 -11.69 -17.55
CA GLY A 97 -2.30 -10.62 -18.46
C GLY A 97 -0.79 -10.37 -18.46
N GLY A 98 0.00 -11.36 -18.03
CA GLY A 98 1.45 -11.24 -17.83
C GLY A 98 2.33 -11.60 -19.03
N ASP A 99 1.78 -11.81 -20.22
CA ASP A 99 2.60 -11.79 -21.42
C ASP A 99 2.91 -10.34 -21.76
N LYS A 100 4.19 -9.97 -21.72
CA LYS A 100 4.73 -8.65 -22.09
C LYS A 100 4.49 -8.25 -23.56
N GLY A 101 3.48 -8.80 -24.24
CA GLY A 101 3.07 -8.36 -25.55
C GLY A 101 1.84 -9.11 -26.02
N ASP A 102 0.66 -8.45 -26.00
CA ASP A 102 -0.27 -8.48 -27.16
C ASP A 102 -1.53 -7.60 -27.00
N CYS A 103 -1.47 -6.47 -26.29
CA CYS A 103 -2.56 -5.47 -26.33
C CYS A 103 -2.00 -4.05 -26.51
N PRO A 104 -2.15 -3.43 -27.70
CA PRO A 104 -1.43 -2.20 -28.05
C PRO A 104 -1.84 -0.95 -27.27
N HIS A 105 -2.94 -0.98 -26.50
CA HIS A 105 -3.57 0.26 -26.03
C HIS A 105 -3.58 0.51 -24.53
N HIS A 106 -3.40 -0.50 -23.65
CA HIS A 106 -3.40 -0.27 -22.20
C HIS A 106 -2.50 -1.26 -21.45
N ARG A 107 -1.29 -0.83 -21.07
CA ARG A 107 -0.47 -1.50 -20.06
C ARG A 107 -0.80 -0.94 -18.67
N TRP A 108 -0.85 -1.82 -17.69
CA TRP A 108 -1.28 -1.51 -16.33
C TRP A 108 -0.09 -1.48 -15.38
N TRP A 109 0.08 -0.38 -14.65
CA TRP A 109 1.05 -0.28 -13.57
C TRP A 109 0.35 -0.25 -12.22
N PHE A 110 0.80 -1.11 -11.30
CA PHE A 110 0.25 -1.22 -9.95
C PHE A 110 1.08 -0.43 -8.96
N ASN A 111 0.42 0.36 -8.12
CA ASN A 111 1.05 1.05 -7.02
C ASN A 111 0.58 0.45 -5.69
N LEU A 112 1.53 0.07 -4.84
CA LEU A 112 1.22 -0.57 -3.57
C LEU A 112 1.63 0.22 -2.33
N GLN A 113 2.26 1.41 -2.43
CA GLN A 113 2.37 2.41 -1.33
C GLN A 113 3.44 3.51 -1.56
N HIS A 114 4.32 3.46 -2.58
CA HIS A 114 5.40 4.43 -2.74
C HIS A 114 5.63 4.82 -4.21
N THR A 115 5.26 6.06 -4.60
CA THR A 115 5.52 6.63 -5.93
C THR A 115 6.90 7.27 -6.07
N SER A 116 7.64 7.45 -4.96
CA SER A 116 8.86 8.26 -4.93
C SER A 116 10.09 7.58 -5.55
N SER A 117 10.07 6.26 -5.77
CA SER A 117 11.19 5.52 -6.37
C SER A 117 11.14 5.42 -7.90
N VAL A 118 10.08 5.92 -8.54
CA VAL A 118 10.01 6.05 -10.01
C VAL A 118 10.60 7.40 -10.39
N SER A 119 11.67 7.39 -11.20
CA SER A 119 12.47 8.59 -11.50
C SER A 119 11.57 9.74 -11.98
N LYS A 120 11.62 10.87 -11.28
CA LYS A 120 11.02 12.13 -11.73
C LYS A 120 11.80 12.66 -12.93
N ARG A 121 11.55 12.13 -14.14
CA ARG A 121 11.99 12.81 -15.35
C ARG A 121 11.08 14.03 -15.58
N PRO A 122 11.64 15.21 -15.86
CA PRO A 122 10.87 16.44 -15.99
C PRO A 122 9.89 16.31 -17.16
N TRP A 123 8.62 16.63 -16.88
CA TRP A 123 7.57 16.74 -17.88
C TRP A 123 7.92 17.91 -18.82
N SER A 124 8.28 17.62 -20.07
CA SER A 124 8.28 18.62 -21.14
C SER A 124 7.02 18.44 -21.98
N CYS A 125 6.00 19.24 -21.71
CA CYS A 125 4.88 19.42 -22.63
C CYS A 125 5.35 20.34 -23.77
N HIS A 126 5.46 19.80 -24.97
CA HIS A 126 5.47 20.61 -26.19
C HIS A 126 4.34 20.15 -27.12
N PRO A 127 3.75 21.11 -27.86
CA PRO A 127 2.38 21.05 -28.39
C PRO A 127 2.12 19.97 -29.43
#